data_AF-A0A5J4ZPK6-F1
#
_entry.id   AF-A0A5J4ZPK6-F1
#
_cell.length_a   1.000
_cell.length_b   1.000
_cell.length_c   1.000
_cell.angle_alpha   90.00
_cell.angle_beta   90.00
_cell.angle_gamma   90.00
#
_symmetry.space_group_name_H-M   'P 1'
#
loop_
_entity.id
_entity.type
_entity.pdbx_description
1 polymer ?
#
loop_
_entity_poly.entity_id
_entity_poly.type
_entity_poly.pdbx_seq_one_letter_code
_entity_poly.pdbx_strand_id
1 'polypeptide(L)' 'MVRSSWIKPGAVIIDVGINPVEDANSPRGYRLVGDVCYEEACKVASAVTPVPGGVGPMTIAMLLSNTLTSAKRAHNFK' A
#
# COMPACT_ATOMS: atom_id res chain seq x y z
N MET A 1 -0.27 5.02 13.90
CA MET A 1 -0.99 3.73 13.90
C MET A 1 -2.49 3.98 14.01
N VAL A 2 -3.25 3.49 13.04
CA VAL A 2 -4.71 3.57 12.91
C VAL A 2 -5.36 2.30 13.47
N ARG A 3 -6.30 2.47 14.41
CA ARG A 3 -7.01 1.38 15.10
C ARG A 3 -8.44 1.19 14.57
N SER A 4 -9.01 0.00 14.76
CA SER A 4 -10.39 -0.34 14.35
C SER A 4 -11.46 0.64 14.83
N SER A 5 -11.35 1.14 16.06
CA SER A 5 -12.32 2.08 16.64
C SER A 5 -12.45 3.40 15.89
N TRP A 6 -11.49 3.74 15.03
CA TRP A 6 -11.49 4.97 14.24
C TRP A 6 -12.09 4.76 12.84
N ILE A 7 -12.27 3.49 12.44
CA ILE A 7 -12.69 3.10 11.10
C ILE A 7 -14.22 3.06 11.06
N LYS A 8 -14.80 3.77 10.10
CA LYS A 8 -16.23 3.66 9.79
C LYS A 8 -16.55 2.24 9.29
N PRO A 9 -17.59 1.55 9.80
CA PRO A 9 -18.02 0.26 9.26
C PRO A 9 -18.25 0.29 7.75
N GLY A 10 -17.65 -0.67 7.04
CA GLY A 10 -17.70 -0.76 5.58
C GLY A 10 -16.82 0.24 4.83
N ALA A 11 -15.89 0.94 5.49
CA ALA A 11 -14.94 1.81 4.80
C ALA A 11 -13.95 1.01 3.94
N VAL A 12 -13.46 1.64 2.87
CA VAL A 12 -12.29 1.16 2.11
C VAL A 12 -11.05 1.86 2.66
N ILE A 13 -10.02 1.10 2.97
CA ILE A 13 -8.77 1.62 3.53
C ILE A 13 -7.62 1.34 2.56
N ILE A 14 -6.88 2.39 2.26
CA ILE A 14 -5.64 2.33 1.51
C ILE A 14 -4.50 2.70 2.46
N ASP A 15 -3.74 1.70 2.88
CA ASP A 15 -2.56 1.82 3.72
C ASP A 15 -1.32 2.05 2.83
N VAL A 16 -0.81 3.27 2.88
CA VAL A 16 0.39 3.71 2.15
C VAL A 16 1.64 3.65 3.03
N GLY A 17 1.48 3.35 4.32
CA GLY A 17 2.57 3.31 5.29
C GLY A 17 3.60 2.25 4.95
N ILE A 18 4.88 2.59 5.08
CA ILE A 18 6.00 1.66 4.93
C ILE A 18 6.96 1.92 6.09
N ASN A 19 6.80 1.14 7.14
CA ASN A 19 7.60 1.26 8.36
C ASN A 19 8.41 -0.02 8.56
N PRO A 20 9.75 0.01 8.54
CA PRO A 20 10.57 -1.14 8.90
C PRO A 20 10.51 -1.36 10.41
N VAL A 21 10.28 -2.61 10.80
CA VAL A 21 10.32 -3.06 12.20
C VAL A 21 11.29 -4.22 12.28
N GLU A 22 12.21 -4.17 13.24
CA GLU A 22 13.19 -5.22 13.47
C GLU A 22 12.51 -6.59 13.62
N ASP A 23 13.06 -7.57 12.91
CA ASP A 23 12.58 -8.95 12.95
C ASP A 23 13.76 -9.88 12.66
N ALA A 24 14.30 -10.50 13.72
CA ALA A 24 15.44 -11.40 13.62
C ALA A 24 15.15 -12.66 12.80
N ASN A 25 13.88 -13.01 12.60
CA ASN A 25 13.49 -14.15 11.78
C ASN A 25 13.33 -13.79 10.30
N SER A 26 13.31 -12.50 9.96
CA SER A 26 13.27 -12.04 8.57
C SER A 26 14.66 -12.11 7.95
N PRO A 27 14.81 -12.61 6.70
CA PRO A 27 16.08 -12.60 5.98
C PRO A 27 16.71 -11.21 5.80
N ARG A 28 15.90 -10.15 5.92
CA ARG A 28 16.35 -8.75 5.80
C ARG A 28 16.68 -8.12 7.16
N GLY A 29 16.49 -8.82 8.27
CA GLY A 29 16.60 -8.29 9.64
C GLY A 29 15.43 -7.38 10.07
N TYR A 30 14.47 -7.16 9.18
CA TYR A 30 13.27 -6.38 9.44
C TYR A 30 12.10 -6.88 8.59
N ARG A 31 10.88 -6.57 9.03
CA ARG A 31 9.64 -6.70 8.25
C ARG A 31 9.04 -5.31 8.01
N LEU A 32 8.27 -5.18 6.95
CA LEU A 32 7.54 -3.94 6.67
C LEU A 32 6.15 -4.02 7.29
N VAL A 33 5.75 -2.95 7.96
CA VAL A 33 4.40 -2.77 8.49
C VAL A 33 3.80 -1.46 8.00
N GLY A 34 2.49 -1.46 7.81
CA GLY A 34 1.74 -0.27 7.41
C GLY A 34 1.41 0.65 8.58
N ASP A 35 0.60 1.66 8.31
CA ASP A 35 0.10 2.58 9.34
C ASP A 35 -1.15 2.04 10.03
N VAL A 36 -1.79 1.02 9.46
CA VAL A 36 -3.07 0.45 9.92
C VAL A 36 -2.83 -0.88 10.65
N CYS A 37 -3.54 -1.08 11.76
CA CYS A 37 -3.61 -2.41 12.38
C CYS A 37 -4.48 -3.33 11.51
N TYR A 38 -3.85 -4.04 10.57
CA TYR A 38 -4.52 -4.81 9.51
C TYR A 38 -5.54 -5.83 10.05
N GLU A 39 -5.18 -6.60 11.09
CA GLU A 39 -6.02 -7.67 11.65
C GLU A 39 -7.30 -7.14 12.29
N GLU A 40 -7.23 -5.94 12.87
CA GLU A 40 -8.40 -5.25 13.42
C GLU A 40 -9.23 -4.62 12.29
N ALA A 41 -8.58 -3.96 11.34
CA ALA A 41 -9.22 -3.23 10.26
C ALA A 41 -10.02 -4.14 9.32
N CYS A 42 -9.51 -5.34 9.02
CA CYS A 42 -10.19 -6.33 8.18
C CYS A 42 -11.54 -6.82 8.73
N LYS A 43 -11.82 -6.59 10.03
CA LYS A 43 -13.11 -6.96 10.64
C LYS A 43 -14.18 -5.87 10.47
N VAL A 44 -13.78 -4.64 10.16
CA VAL A 44 -14.66 -3.46 10.12
C VAL A 44 -14.76 -2.88 8.71
N ALA A 45 -13.64 -2.81 8.01
CA ALA A 45 -13.54 -2.29 6.65
C ALA A 45 -14.14 -3.28 5.62
N SER A 46 -14.65 -2.76 4.51
CA SER A 46 -15.09 -3.58 3.37
C SER A 46 -13.91 -4.06 2.53
N ALA A 47 -12.82 -3.30 2.51
CA ALA A 47 -11.57 -3.64 1.86
C ALA A 47 -10.41 -2.89 2.52
N VAL A 48 -9.24 -3.52 2.54
CA VAL A 48 -8.02 -3.03 3.18
C VAL A 48 -6.83 -3.48 2.35
N THR A 49 -5.91 -2.57 2.02
CA THR A 49 -4.65 -2.93 1.35
C THR A 49 -3.63 -3.47 2.36
N PRO A 50 -2.96 -4.60 2.11
CA PRO A 50 -1.94 -5.12 3.01
C PRO A 50 -0.62 -4.36 2.87
N VAL A 51 0.19 -4.41 3.93
CA VAL A 51 1.60 -4.03 3.89
C VAL A 51 2.42 -5.19 4.45
N PRO A 52 3.37 -5.76 3.66
CA PRO A 52 3.71 -5.42 2.28
C PRO A 52 2.66 -5.91 1.26
N GLY A 53 2.82 -5.50 -0.01
CA GLY A 53 2.05 -6.05 -1.15
C GLY A 53 0.86 -5.21 -1.62
N GLY A 54 0.52 -4.12 -0.92
CA GLY A 54 -0.53 -3.17 -1.32
C GLY A 54 -0.02 -2.08 -2.27
N VAL A 55 0.21 -0.88 -1.72
CA VAL A 55 0.45 0.33 -2.54
C VAL A 55 1.82 0.35 -3.22
N GLY A 56 2.85 -0.24 -2.62
CA GLY A 56 4.22 -0.21 -3.14
C GLY A 56 4.36 -0.69 -4.60
N PRO A 57 3.88 -1.90 -4.97
CA PRO A 57 3.88 -2.37 -6.35
C PRO A 57 3.10 -1.44 -7.31
N MET A 58 1.98 -0.87 -6.85
CA MET A 58 1.18 0.06 -7.65
C MET A 58 1.93 1.37 -7.92
N THR A 59 2.73 1.87 -6.98
CA THR A 59 3.56 3.07 -7.20
C THR A 59 4.52 2.89 -8.37
N ILE A 60 5.17 1.71 -8.49
CA ILE A 60 6.07 1.41 -9.62
C ILE A 60 5.28 1.32 -10.92
N ALA A 61 4.15 0.59 -10.92
CA ALA A 61 3.31 0.47 -12.11
C ALA A 61 2.81 1.84 -12.61
N MET A 62 2.43 2.73 -11.70
CA MET A 62 1.96 4.07 -12.05
C MET A 62 3.09 4.97 -12.55
N LEU A 63 4.31 4.85 -12.02
CA LEU A 63 5.48 5.53 -12.59
C LEU A 63 5.70 5.13 -14.05
N LEU A 64 5.64 3.83 -14.36
CA LEU A 64 5.81 3.32 -15.72
C LEU A 64 4.66 3.74 -16.64
N SER A 65 3.42 3.70 -16.15
CA SER A 65 2.24 4.18 -16.89
C SER A 65 2.34 5.67 -17.24
N ASN A 66 2.77 6.49 -16.29
CA ASN A 66 2.97 7.92 -16.50
C ASN A 66 4.10 8.18 -17.50
N THR A 67 5.19 7.40 -17.40
CA THR A 67 6.32 7.46 -18.34
C THR A 67 5.87 7.11 -19.76
N LEU A 68 5.09 6.03 -19.92
CA LEU A 68 4.53 5.63 -21.21
C LEU A 68 3.60 6.71 -21.78
N THR A 69 2.74 7.27 -20.94
CA THR A 69 1.83 8.36 -21.34
C THR A 69 2.61 9.58 -21.81
N SER A 70 3.71 9.94 -21.13
CA SER A 70 4.59 11.03 -21.53
C SER A 70 5.27 10.74 -22.87
N ALA A 71 5.79 9.53 -23.08
CA ALA A 71 6.42 9.13 -24.33
C ALA A 71 5.42 9.17 -25.50
N LYS A 72 4.17 8.71 -25.29
CA LYS A 72 3.11 8.80 -26.31
C LYS A 72 2.85 10.24 -26.74
N ARG A 73 2.77 11.17 -25.78
CA ARG A 73 2.58 12.61 -26.03
C ARG A 73 3.77 13.23 -26.76
N ALA A 74 4.99 12.90 -26.36
CA ALA A 74 6.21 13.46 -26.96
C ALA A 74 6.43 13.00 -28.41
N HIS A 75 5.97 11.80 -28.77
CA HIS A 75 6.20 11.18 -30.07
C HIS A 75 4.94 10.99 -30.92
N ASN A 76 3.80 11.60 -30.54
CA ASN A 76 2.52 11.48 -31.24
C ASN A 76 2.07 10.02 -31.49
N PHE A 77 2.42 9.09 -30.60
CA PHE A 77 1.87 7.73 -30.65
C PHE A 77 0.42 7.76 -30.19
N LYS A 78 -0.50 7.26 -31.02
CA LYS A 78 -1.91 7.03 -30.64
C LYS A 78 -2.02 5.84 -29.68
#